data_AF-A0A520B4Y8-F1
#
_entry.id   AF-A0A520B4Y8-F1
#
_cell.length_a   1.000
_cell.length_b   1.000
_cell.length_c   1.000
_cell.angle_alpha   90.00
_cell.angle_beta   90.00
_cell.angle_gamma   90.00
#
_symmetry.space_group_name_H-M   'P 1'
#
loop_
_entity.id
_entity.type
_entity.pdbx_description
1 polymer ?
#
loop_
_entity_poly.entity_id
_entity_poly.type
_entity_poly.pdbx_seq_one_letter_code
_entity_poly.pdbx_strand_id
1 'polypeptide(L)'
;MIPKQSEAGIAIQLEFVADLSYNPRTHQYRIELTEPYHSELPRDRNYLLIDVEGFTVQKLLNLFELEVIDYYQLKCEQARQTLERVRNKF
;
A
#
# COMPACT_ATOMS: atom_id res chain seq x y z
N MET A 1 1.50 -31.58 2.82
CA MET A 1 1.17 -30.35 3.57
C MET A 1 2.22 -29.32 3.24
N ILE A 2 1.87 -28.26 2.50
CA ILE A 2 2.78 -27.12 2.30
C ILE A 2 2.89 -26.43 3.67
N PRO A 3 4.10 -26.21 4.21
CA PRO A 3 4.25 -25.54 5.49
C PRO A 3 3.60 -24.16 5.40
N LYS A 4 2.68 -23.85 6.33
CA LYS A 4 2.15 -22.49 6.47
C LYS A 4 3.35 -21.58 6.69
N GLN A 5 3.57 -20.65 5.76
CA GLN A 5 4.64 -19.65 5.90
C GLN A 5 4.48 -18.94 7.24
N SER A 6 5.58 -18.76 7.96
CA SER A 6 5.57 -17.96 9.19
C SER A 6 5.19 -16.52 8.84
N GLU A 7 4.60 -15.79 9.79
CA GLU A 7 4.30 -14.36 9.61
C GLU A 7 5.56 -13.57 9.22
N ALA A 8 6.73 -13.96 9.73
CA ALA A 8 8.02 -13.43 9.32
C ALA A 8 8.35 -13.73 7.83
N GLY A 9 8.01 -14.93 7.33
CA GLY A 9 8.16 -15.29 5.92
C GLY A 9 7.22 -14.51 5.01
N ILE A 10 6.00 -14.20 5.46
CA ILE A 10 5.05 -13.35 4.74
C ILE A 10 5.55 -11.90 4.72
N ALA A 11 6.04 -11.38 5.85
CA ALA A 11 6.60 -10.03 5.94
C ALA A 11 7.83 -9.83 5.03
N ILE A 12 8.71 -10.84 4.96
CA ILE A 12 9.87 -10.84 4.04
C ILE A 12 9.43 -10.91 2.57
N GLN A 13 8.26 -11.49 2.28
CA GLN A 13 7.67 -11.56 0.93
C GLN A 13 6.85 -10.32 0.54
N LEU A 14 6.69 -9.34 1.43
CA LEU A 14 6.12 -8.05 1.07
C LEU A 14 7.16 -7.24 0.30
N GLU A 15 7.43 -7.66 -0.95
CA GLU A 15 8.34 -7.05 -1.92
C GLU A 15 8.01 -5.56 -2.23
N PHE A 16 6.93 -5.04 -1.66
CA PHE A 16 6.52 -3.64 -1.73
C PHE A 16 7.11 -2.74 -0.63
N VAL A 17 7.86 -3.26 0.35
CA VAL A 17 8.47 -2.48 1.44
C VAL A 17 9.95 -2.22 1.18
N ALA A 18 10.34 -0.96 1.07
CA ALA A 18 11.72 -0.55 0.78
C ALA A 18 12.53 -0.28 2.05
N ASP A 19 11.92 0.44 2.99
CA ASP A 19 12.58 0.87 4.23
C ASP A 19 11.56 1.03 5.37
N LEU A 20 12.04 0.90 6.61
CA LEU A 20 11.26 1.00 7.83
C LEU A 20 11.95 1.96 8.80
N SER A 21 11.28 3.07 9.14
CA SER A 21 11.76 4.03 10.14
C SER A 21 10.78 4.17 11.29
N TYR A 22 11.30 4.32 12.51
CA TYR A 22 10.48 4.50 13.72
C TYR A 22 10.44 5.96 14.14
N ASN A 23 9.25 6.50 14.37
CA ASN A 23 9.06 7.81 14.98
C ASN A 23 8.71 7.67 16.49
N PRO A 24 9.65 8.01 17.40
CA PRO A 24 9.43 7.87 18.84
C PRO A 24 8.43 8.89 19.41
N ARG A 25 8.12 9.98 18.69
CA ARG A 25 7.17 11.00 19.16
C ARG A 25 5.71 10.60 18.94
N THR A 26 5.44 9.88 17.85
CA THR A 26 4.09 9.42 17.50
C THR A 26 3.88 7.93 17.77
N HIS A 27 4.93 7.21 18.19
CA HIS A 27 4.93 5.76 18.36
C HIS A 27 4.46 5.00 17.11
N GLN A 28 4.93 5.42 15.95
CA GLN A 28 4.57 4.86 14.65
C GLN A 28 5.80 4.40 13.88
N TYR A 29 5.65 3.32 13.12
CA TYR A 29 6.54 3.01 12.01
C TYR A 29 6.06 3.74 10.75
N ARG A 30 7.02 4.31 10.03
CA ARG A 30 6.89 4.78 8.66
C ARG A 30 7.56 3.76 7.74
N ILE A 31 6.77 3.22 6.83
CA ILE A 31 7.15 2.16 5.90
C ILE A 31 7.18 2.78 4.51
N GLU A 32 8.38 2.95 3.96
CA GLU A 32 8.53 3.44 2.58
C GLU A 32 8.16 2.31 1.60
N LEU A 33 7.38 2.67 0.58
CA LEU A 33 7.03 1.72 -0.47
C LEU A 33 8.18 1.57 -1.49
N THR A 34 8.31 0.41 -2.12
CA THR A 34 9.24 0.19 -3.23
C THR A 34 8.68 0.72 -4.54
N GLU A 35 9.52 0.76 -5.58
CA GLU A 35 9.06 0.98 -6.94
C GLU A 35 8.13 -0.16 -7.41
N PRO A 36 7.09 0.15 -8.21
CA PRO A 36 6.77 1.46 -8.79
C PRO A 36 5.98 2.39 -7.87
N TYR A 37 5.49 1.89 -6.73
CA TYR A 37 4.57 2.63 -5.86
C TYR A 37 5.19 3.90 -5.30
N HIS A 38 6.49 3.90 -5.03
CA HIS A 38 7.21 5.06 -4.51
C HIS A 38 7.12 6.29 -5.43
N SER A 39 7.22 6.07 -6.74
CA SER A 39 7.28 7.13 -7.75
C SER A 39 5.91 7.48 -8.35
N GLU A 40 5.01 6.51 -8.43
CA GLU A 40 3.68 6.70 -9.02
C GLU A 40 2.64 7.25 -8.05
N LEU A 41 2.76 6.96 -6.76
CA LEU A 41 1.87 7.51 -5.74
C LEU A 41 2.25 8.95 -5.39
N PRO A 42 1.26 9.79 -5.00
CA PRO A 42 1.54 11.09 -4.42
C PRO A 42 2.53 11.01 -3.24
N ARG A 43 3.35 12.05 -3.04
CA ARG A 43 4.40 12.08 -1.99
C ARG A 43 3.88 11.92 -0.56
N ASP A 44 2.60 12.22 -0.32
CA ASP A 44 1.91 12.05 0.96
C ASP A 44 1.35 10.63 1.15
N ARG A 45 1.45 9.77 0.13
CA ARG A 45 0.91 8.39 0.09
C ARG A 45 1.93 7.33 -0.33
N ASN A 46 3.16 7.73 -0.64
CA ASN A 46 4.22 6.80 -1.04
C ASN A 46 4.88 6.06 0.14
N TYR A 47 4.29 6.19 1.34
CA TYR A 47 4.66 5.48 2.55
C TYR A 47 3.39 5.08 3.33
N LEU A 48 3.51 4.05 4.17
CA LEU A 48 2.47 3.65 5.13
C LEU A 48 2.87 4.05 6.54
N LEU A 49 1.92 4.53 7.33
CA LEU A 49 2.11 4.78 8.76
C LEU A 49 1.34 3.72 9.56
N ILE A 50 2.03 3.08 10.48
CA ILE A 50 1.43 2.05 11.33
C ILE A 50 1.85 2.24 12.78
N ASP A 51 0.88 2.22 13.68
CA ASP A 51 1.14 2.28 15.11
C ASP A 51 1.92 1.04 15.56
N VAL A 52 2.93 1.26 16.40
CA VAL A 52 3.77 0.16 16.93
C VAL A 52 2.96 -0.77 17.83
N GLU A 53 1.95 -0.24 18.52
CA GLU A 53 1.12 -1.03 19.41
C GLU A 53 0.27 -2.04 18.63
N GLY A 54 0.54 -3.32 18.89
CA GLY A 54 -0.10 -4.42 18.18
C GLY A 54 0.21 -4.41 16.68
N PHE A 55 1.42 -4.01 16.28
CA PHE A 55 1.90 -4.17 14.91
C PHE A 55 1.79 -5.64 14.47
N THR A 56 1.11 -5.88 13.35
CA THR A 56 0.99 -7.20 12.73
C THR A 56 1.11 -7.09 11.22
N VAL A 57 1.54 -8.17 10.59
CA VAL A 57 1.57 -8.29 9.12
C VAL A 57 0.19 -8.02 8.51
N GLN A 58 -0.89 -8.44 9.19
CA GLN A 58 -2.25 -8.19 8.71
C GLN A 58 -2.59 -6.70 8.68
N LYS A 59 -2.19 -5.91 9.70
CA LYS A 59 -2.41 -4.46 9.68
C LYS A 59 -1.66 -3.79 8.52
N LEU A 60 -0.44 -4.24 8.25
CA LEU A 60 0.34 -3.76 7.11
C LEU A 60 -0.33 -4.08 5.78
N LEU A 61 -0.83 -5.30 5.60
CA LEU A 61 -1.58 -5.71 4.41
C LEU A 61 -2.86 -4.88 4.23
N ASN A 62 -3.63 -4.68 5.30
CA ASN A 62 -4.84 -3.87 5.25
C ASN A 62 -4.54 -2.41 4.87
N LEU A 63 -3.47 -1.83 5.41
CA LEU A 63 -3.04 -0.48 5.04
C LEU A 63 -2.60 -0.39 3.57
N PHE A 64 -1.88 -1.41 3.08
CA PHE A 64 -1.50 -1.46 1.68
C PHE A 64 -2.73 -1.55 0.76
N GLU A 65 -3.72 -2.37 1.12
CA GLU A 65 -4.98 -2.46 0.38
C GLU A 65 -5.70 -1.09 0.32
N LEU A 66 -5.86 -0.42 1.46
CA LEU A 66 -6.56 0.86 1.55
C LEU A 66 -5.81 2.03 0.89
N GLU A 67 -4.50 2.13 1.09
CA GLU A 67 -3.75 3.31 0.65
C GLU A 67 -3.23 3.19 -0.78
N VAL A 68 -2.93 1.95 -1.22
CA VAL A 68 -2.34 1.69 -2.54
C VAL A 68 -3.36 1.09 -3.49
N ILE A 69 -3.97 -0.05 -3.15
CA ILE A 69 -4.85 -0.77 -4.09
C ILE A 69 -6.09 0.06 -4.40
N ASP A 70 -6.79 0.58 -3.38
CA ASP A 70 -8.00 1.38 -3.58
C ASP A 70 -7.72 2.67 -4.37
N TYR A 71 -6.54 3.28 -4.19
CA TYR A 71 -6.13 4.45 -4.97
C TYR A 71 -6.07 4.14 -6.47
N TYR A 72 -5.42 3.04 -6.85
CA TYR A 72 -5.34 2.64 -8.25
C TYR A 72 -6.69 2.18 -8.81
N GLN A 73 -7.53 1.53 -8.00
CA GLN A 73 -8.89 1.18 -8.40
C GLN A 73 -9.70 2.44 -8.76
N LEU A 74 -9.65 3.47 -7.90
CA LEU A 74 -10.31 4.75 -8.16
C LEU A 74 -9.82 5.40 -9.47
N LYS A 75 -8.51 5.39 -9.72
CA LYS A 75 -7.93 5.90 -10.98
C LYS A 75 -8.46 5.14 -12.21
N CYS A 76 -8.54 3.82 -12.13
CA CYS A 76 -9.09 2.98 -13.19
C CYS A 76 -10.57 3.27 -13.45
N GLU A 77 -11.37 3.45 -12.39
CA GLU A 77 -12.78 3.80 -12.50
C GLU A 77 -12.98 5.18 -13.16
N GLN A 78 -12.20 6.18 -12.75
CA GLN A 78 -12.23 7.52 -13.35
C GLN A 78 -11.86 7.49 -14.85
N ALA A 79 -10.86 6.68 -15.22
CA ALA A 79 -10.47 6.48 -16.61
C ALA A 79 -11.59 5.81 -17.42
N ARG A 80 -12.25 4.79 -16.85
CA ARG A 80 -13.39 4.10 -17.48
C ARG A 80 -14.56 5.04 -17.72
N GLN A 81 -14.95 5.83 -16.72
CA GLN A 81 -16.02 6.83 -16.87
C GLN A 81 -15.69 7.86 -17.94
N THR A 82 -14.43 8.29 -18.02
CA THR A 82 -13.97 9.23 -19.05
C THR A 82 -14.08 8.63 -20.45
N LEU A 83 -13.67 7.37 -20.62
CA LEU A 83 -13.79 6.65 -21.89
C LEU A 83 -15.24 6.51 -22.33
N GLU A 84 -16.15 6.17 -21.41
CA GLU A 84 -17.59 6.07 -21.70
C GLU A 84 -18.18 7.41 -22.13
N ARG A 85 -17.81 8.51 -21.46
CA ARG A 85 -18.23 9.86 -21.85
C ARG A 85 -17.75 10.23 -23.26
N VAL A 86 -16.53 9.83 -23.64
CA VAL A 86 -16.02 10.07 -24.99
C VAL A 86 -16.79 9.22 -25.99
N ARG A 87 -17.01 7.94 -25.73
CA ARG A 87 -17.77 7.04 -26.61
C ARG A 87 -19.21 7.49 -26.84
N ASN A 88 -19.88 8.03 -25.82
CA ASN A 88 -21.26 8.49 -25.93
C ASN A 88 -21.39 9.88 -26.60
N LYS A 89 -20.28 10.57 -26.86
CA LYS A 89 -20.25 11.85 -27.58
C LYS A 89 -20.03 11.70 -29.08
N PHE A 90 -19.59 10.53 -29.54
CA PHE A 90 -19.37 10.18 -30.94
C PHE A 90 -20.35 9.09 -31.37
#